data_AF-A0A396GVB4-F1
#
_entry.id   AF-A0A396GVB4-F1
#
_cell.length_a   1.000
_cell.length_b   1.000
_cell.length_c   1.000
_cell.angle_alpha   90.00
_cell.angle_beta   90.00
_cell.angle_gamma   90.00
#
_symmetry.space_group_name_H-M   'P 1'
#
loop_
_entity.id
_entity.type
_entity.pdbx_description
1 polymer ?
#
loop_
_entity_poly.entity_id
_entity_poly.type
_entity_poly.pdbx_seq_one_letter_code
_entity_poly.pdbx_strand_id
1 'polypeptide(L)' 'MAETLNFVYVLLLVISIFLVIIVCDSAYLTNSQPCITEKDCPRVRKYIPRCRKGTCQYSTLR' A
#
# COMPACT_ATOMS: atom_id res chain seq x y z
N MET A 1 -12.73 -28.47 25.63
CA MET A 1 -11.81 -28.81 24.51
C MET A 1 -12.18 -28.06 23.23
N ALA A 2 -13.46 -28.03 22.83
CA ALA A 2 -13.94 -27.30 21.65
C ALA A 2 -13.96 -25.76 21.82
N GLU A 3 -14.22 -25.26 23.02
CA GLU A 3 -14.29 -23.81 23.29
C GLU A 3 -12.94 -23.10 23.14
N THR A 4 -11.85 -23.75 23.55
CA THR A 4 -10.49 -23.24 23.36
C THR A 4 -10.10 -23.23 21.89
N LEU A 5 -10.51 -24.23 21.10
CA LEU A 5 -10.30 -24.25 19.65
C LEU A 5 -11.06 -23.11 18.94
N ASN A 6 -12.29 -22.82 19.37
CA ASN A 6 -13.07 -21.70 18.85
C ASN A 6 -12.41 -20.35 19.16
N PHE A 7 -11.88 -20.18 20.37
CA PHE A 7 -11.16 -18.96 20.75
C PHE A 7 -9.90 -18.75 19.91
N VAL A 8 -9.09 -19.81 19.73
CA VAL A 8 -7.89 -19.76 18.90
C VAL A 8 -8.24 -19.45 17.44
N TYR A 9 -9.34 -20.01 16.92
CA TYR A 9 -9.81 -19.73 15.56
C TYR A 9 -10.18 -18.27 15.35
N VAL A 10 -10.93 -17.67 16.29
CA VAL A 10 -11.28 -16.24 16.24
C VAL A 10 -10.03 -15.37 16.34
N LEU A 11 -9.07 -15.72 17.21
CA LEU A 11 -7.82 -14.99 17.35
C LEU A 11 -6.99 -15.01 16.05
N LEU A 12 -6.89 -16.18 15.40
CA LEU A 12 -6.22 -16.31 14.11
C LEU A 12 -6.89 -15.46 13.03
N LEU A 13 -8.22 -15.45 12.97
CA LEU A 13 -8.95 -14.59 12.03
C LEU A 13 -8.63 -13.11 12.24
N VAL A 14 -8.65 -12.65 13.49
CA VAL A 14 -8.31 -11.27 13.84
C VAL A 14 -6.90 -10.92 13.38
N ILE A 15 -5.90 -11.77 13.70
CA ILE A 15 -4.51 -11.57 13.28
C ILE A 15 -4.41 -11.52 11.75
N SER A 16 -5.12 -12.39 11.03
CA SER A 16 -5.11 -12.41 9.57
C SER A 16 -5.63 -11.11 8.95
N ILE A 17 -6.70 -10.54 9.52
CA ILE A 17 -7.26 -9.25 9.07
C ILE A 17 -6.24 -8.13 9.30
N PHE A 18 -5.61 -8.08 10.47
CA PHE A 18 -4.56 -7.09 10.74
C PHE A 18 -3.37 -7.22 9.79
N LEU A 19 -2.93 -8.45 9.49
CA LEU A 19 -1.86 -8.69 8.52
C LEU A 19 -2.22 -8.17 7.13
N VAL A 20 -3.45 -8.42 6.66
CA VAL A 20 -3.92 -7.90 5.37
C VAL A 20 -3.91 -6.37 5.34
N ILE A 21 -4.39 -5.72 6.41
CA ILE A 21 -4.37 -4.25 6.51
C ILE A 21 -2.94 -3.71 6.43
N ILE A 22 -1.98 -4.30 7.16
CA ILE A 22 -0.57 -3.88 7.14
C ILE A 22 0.05 -4.07 5.76
N VAL A 23 -0.22 -5.19 5.09
CA VAL A 23 0.29 -5.46 3.72
C VAL A 23 -0.31 -4.46 2.74
N CYS A 24 -1.60 -4.15 2.83
CA CYS A 24 -2.23 -3.14 2.00
C CYS A 24 -1.59 -1.76 2.23
N ASP A 25 -1.48 -1.32 3.48
CA ASP A 25 -0.92 0.00 3.83
C ASP A 25 0.54 0.15 3.37
N SER A 26 1.37 -0.87 3.57
CA SER A 26 2.74 -0.89 3.09
C SER A 26 2.84 -0.87 1.56
N ALA A 27 1.94 -1.57 0.85
CA ALA A 27 1.85 -1.50 -0.61
C ALA A 27 1.46 -0.09 -1.10
N TYR A 28 0.56 0.60 -0.39
CA TYR A 28 0.22 1.99 -0.67
C TYR A 28 1.38 2.96 -0.40
N LEU A 29 2.18 2.73 0.66
CA LEU A 29 3.38 3.52 0.93
C LEU A 29 4.48 3.29 -0.12
N THR A 30 4.68 2.07 -0.62
CA THR A 30 5.68 1.84 -1.70
C THR A 30 5.33 2.55 -3.00
N ASN A 31 4.05 2.88 -3.24
CA ASN A 31 3.67 3.72 -4.38
C ASN A 31 4.04 5.20 -4.17
N SER A 32 4.36 5.62 -2.94
CA SER A 32 4.84 6.96 -2.62
C SER A 32 6.37 7.05 -2.75
N GLN A 33 6.88 6.71 -3.93
CA GLN A 33 8.30 6.83 -4.22
C GLN A 33 8.76 8.28 -3.97
N PRO A 34 9.81 8.49 -3.14
CA PRO A 34 10.28 9.82 -2.85
C PRO A 34 10.87 10.45 -4.12
N CYS A 35 10.65 11.74 -4.30
CA CYS A 35 11.15 12.50 -5.43
C CYS A 35 11.58 13.91 -5.01
N ILE A 36 12.56 14.46 -5.72
CA ILE A 36 12.95 15.88 -5.59
C ILE A 36 12.49 16.62 -6.85
N THR A 37 12.58 15.94 -7.99
CA THR A 37 12.19 16.44 -9.31
C THR A 37 11.25 15.45 -10.00
N GLU A 38 10.49 15.92 -10.99
CA GLU A 38 9.58 15.04 -11.77
C GLU A 38 10.33 13.94 -12.54
N LYS A 39 11.63 14.10 -12.78
CA LYS A 39 12.48 13.12 -13.48
C LYS A 39 12.83 11.91 -12.63
N ASP A 40 12.72 12.03 -11.30
CA ASP A 40 13.00 10.93 -10.35
C ASP A 40 11.87 9.89 -10.33
N CYS A 41 10.70 10.26 -10.85
CA CYS A 41 9.54 9.39 -10.91
C CYS A 41 9.58 8.48 -12.16
N PRO A 42 9.35 7.17 -12.00
CA PRO A 42 9.36 6.25 -13.13
C PRO A 42 8.22 6.59 -14.10
N ARG A 43 8.54 6.61 -15.40
CA ARG A 43 7.54 6.90 -16.43
C ARG A 43 6.67 5.68 -16.69
N VAL A 44 5.40 5.75 -16.31
CA VAL A 44 4.40 4.72 -16.61
C VAL A 44 3.65 5.11 -17.89
N ARG A 45 3.48 4.18 -18.83
CA ARG A 45 2.74 4.43 -20.08
C ARG A 45 1.31 4.90 -19.74
N LYS A 46 0.85 5.99 -20.37
CA LYS A 46 -0.45 6.68 -20.15
C LYS A 46 -0.58 7.49 -18.84
N TYR A 47 0.48 7.64 -18.06
CA TYR A 47 0.47 8.48 -16.86
C TYR A 47 1.56 9.55 -16.92
N ILE A 48 1.23 10.76 -16.46
CA ILE A 48 2.18 11.85 -16.25
C ILE A 48 2.61 11.78 -14.79
N PRO A 49 3.88 11.44 -14.50
CA PRO A 49 4.40 11.55 -13.14
C PRO A 49 4.58 13.03 -12.77
N ARG A 50 4.19 13.39 -11.55
CA ARG A 50 4.45 14.69 -10.94
C ARG A 50 5.04 14.49 -9.56
N CYS A 51 6.07 15.25 -9.23
CA CYS A 51 6.59 15.28 -7.88
C CYS A 51 5.80 16.30 -7.05
N ARG A 52 5.11 15.86 -6.00
CA ARG A 52 4.38 16.75 -5.09
C ARG A 52 4.73 16.43 -3.65
N LYS A 53 5.20 17.45 -2.91
CA LYS A 53 5.58 17.33 -1.49
C LYS A 53 6.56 16.18 -1.23
N GLY A 54 7.49 15.96 -2.17
CA GLY A 54 8.50 14.92 -2.05
C GLY A 54 8.05 13.52 -2.44
N THR A 55 6.84 13.33 -3.02
CA THR A 55 6.35 12.02 -3.47
C THR A 55 5.85 12.04 -4.91
N CYS A 56 6.05 10.93 -5.62
CA CYS A 56 5.57 10.74 -6.98
C CYS A 56 4.05 10.53 -7.01
N GLN A 57 3.36 11.35 -7.80
CA GLN A 57 1.93 11.24 -8.07
C GLN A 57 1.71 11.04 -9.56
N TYR A 58 0.86 10.08 -9.94
CA TYR A 58 0.55 9.78 -11.34
C TYR A 58 -0.84 10.31 -11.70
N SER A 59 -0.92 11.16 -12.72
CA SER A 59 -2.20 11.57 -13.32
C SER A 59 -2.37 10.92 -14.69
N THR A 60 -3.57 10.43 -15.00
CA THR A 60 -3.88 9.90 -16.34
C THR A 60 -3.72 11.00 -17.39
N LEU A 61 -3.06 10.67 -18.51
CA LEU A 61 -3.16 11.46 -19.75
C LEU A 61 -4.60 11.30 -20.26
N ARG A 62 -5.42 12.33 -20.03
CA ARG A 62 -6.76 12.44 -20.61
C ARG A 62 -6.65 13.03 -22.01
#